data_AF-A0A8C2Y5Z2-F1
#
_entry.id   AF-A0A8C2Y5Z2-F1
#
_cell.length_a   1.000
_cell.length_b   1.000
_cell.length_c   1.000
_cell.angle_alpha   90.00
_cell.angle_beta   90.00
_cell.angle_gamma   90.00
#
_symmetry.space_group_name_H-M   'P 1'
#
loop_
_entity.id
_entity.type
_entity.pdbx_description
1 polymer ?
#
loop_
_entity_poly.entity_id
_entity_poly.type
_entity_poly.pdbx_seq_one_letter_code
_entity_poly.pdbx_strand_id
1 'polypeptide(L)'
;MKKGLILKDHGIRLLEAQIATGGIIDPEESHRLPVEVAYKRGLFDKEMNEVLSDPSDDTKGFFDPNTEENLTYLQLMERCIEDPETGLRLLPLKEKKRERKTSSKSSVRKRRVVIVDPETGKEMSVYEAYRKGLIDHQTYLELSEQECEWEEITTSSSDGVVKSMIIDRRSGRQYDIDDAISRGLIDQSALDQYRSGSLSITEFADMLSGNMGGFRSRSSSVGSSSSSYSASPAPPRLPGSAWTDPGEETGPVAGILDTDTLEKVSVTEAMRRNLVDNITGQRLLEAQACTGGIIDPSTGERCSVAEAVNRGLVDRIMVDRINLAQKAFSGFEDPRTKTKMSAAQALKKGWLYYEAGQRFLEVQYLTGGLIEPDADGRVSLDEALQKGTIDARTAQKLRDVGTYAKYLTCPKTKLKISYKDAMDRSMIEDGTGLRLLEASSRSSKGYYSPYNVSGAGSAAGSRSSSRTGSRSGSRRGSFDATGSGFSMTFSSSSYSSSSFGRRYAAAPHGSVEAAALAPALGRAVVLSTA
;
A
#
# COMPACT_ATOMS: atom_id res chain seq x y z
N MET A 1 -5.19 -8.48 33.43
CA MET A 1 -3.95 -9.16 32.99
C MET A 1 -4.01 -10.67 33.22
N LYS A 2 -4.09 -11.17 34.46
CA LYS A 2 -4.09 -12.63 34.76
C LYS A 2 -5.19 -13.46 34.08
N LYS A 3 -6.37 -12.89 33.88
CA LYS A 3 -7.50 -13.53 33.18
C LYS A 3 -7.44 -13.39 31.65
N GLY A 4 -6.34 -12.87 31.08
CA GLY A 4 -6.18 -12.67 29.64
C GLY A 4 -7.05 -11.57 29.01
N LEU A 5 -7.83 -10.83 29.80
CA LEU A 5 -8.76 -9.79 29.31
C LEU A 5 -8.07 -8.51 28.79
N ILE A 6 -6.80 -8.30 29.15
CA ILE A 6 -5.99 -7.17 28.71
C ILE A 6 -4.55 -7.65 28.53
N LEU A 7 -3.90 -7.20 27.45
CA LEU A 7 -2.48 -7.44 27.18
C LEU A 7 -1.62 -6.92 28.34
N LYS A 8 -0.54 -7.64 28.66
CA LYS A 8 0.34 -7.31 29.78
C LYS A 8 0.87 -5.87 29.66
N ASP A 9 1.41 -5.50 28.50
CA ASP A 9 2.01 -4.19 28.25
C ASP A 9 1.00 -3.03 28.36
N HIS A 10 -0.23 -3.24 27.91
CA HIS A 10 -1.31 -2.26 28.08
C HIS A 10 -1.73 -2.14 29.54
N GLY A 11 -1.78 -3.25 30.28
CA GLY A 11 -2.08 -3.24 31.70
C GLY A 11 -1.03 -2.49 32.53
N ILE A 12 0.26 -2.64 32.19
CA ILE A 12 1.37 -1.91 32.82
C ILE A 12 1.18 -0.39 32.64
N ARG A 13 0.93 0.07 31.41
CA ARG A 13 0.71 1.51 31.12
C ARG A 13 -0.46 2.12 31.89
N LEU A 14 -1.54 1.36 32.09
CA LEU A 14 -2.69 1.81 32.86
C LEU A 14 -2.37 1.95 34.35
N LEU A 15 -1.66 0.97 34.92
CA LEU A 15 -1.24 1.03 36.33
C LEU A 15 -0.26 2.18 36.56
N GLU A 16 0.68 2.37 35.64
CA GLU A 16 1.66 3.44 35.67
C GLU A 16 0.99 4.84 35.64
N ALA A 17 0.01 5.04 34.75
CA ALA A 17 -0.76 6.29 34.70
C ALA A 17 -1.58 6.52 35.98
N GLN A 18 -2.12 5.46 36.60
CA GLN A 18 -2.81 5.57 37.89
C GLN A 18 -1.86 6.00 39.00
N ILE A 19 -0.70 5.36 39.11
CA ILE A 19 0.32 5.72 40.11
C ILE A 19 0.72 7.20 39.96
N ALA A 20 1.06 7.62 38.74
CA ALA A 20 1.45 8.98 38.45
C ALA A 20 0.35 10.03 38.72
N THR A 21 -0.93 9.62 38.73
CA THR A 21 -2.08 10.51 39.00
C THR A 21 -2.62 10.39 40.43
N GLY A 22 -1.92 9.72 41.35
CA GLY A 22 -2.26 9.71 42.78
C GLY A 22 -2.57 8.33 43.39
N GLY A 23 -2.20 7.24 42.72
CA GLY A 23 -2.30 5.89 43.28
C GLY A 23 -3.24 4.96 42.52
N ILE A 24 -3.25 3.69 42.93
CA ILE A 24 -3.99 2.61 42.27
C ILE A 24 -5.48 2.71 42.58
N ILE A 25 -6.31 2.56 41.56
CA ILE A 25 -7.77 2.62 41.71
C ILE A 25 -8.26 1.28 42.27
N ASP A 26 -8.98 1.32 43.38
CA ASP A 26 -9.79 0.21 43.86
C ASP A 26 -11.15 0.25 43.14
N PRO A 27 -11.45 -0.72 42.26
CA PRO A 27 -12.68 -0.71 41.48
C PRO A 27 -13.92 -1.03 42.31
N GLU A 28 -13.79 -1.66 43.48
CA GLU A 28 -14.93 -2.02 44.33
C GLU A 28 -15.36 -0.81 45.18
N GLU A 29 -14.38 -0.12 45.76
CA GLU A 29 -14.59 0.99 46.69
C GLU A 29 -14.43 2.38 46.03
N SER A 30 -14.18 2.43 44.72
CA SER A 30 -14.12 3.64 43.88
C SER A 30 -13.22 4.77 44.39
N HIS A 31 -12.12 4.44 45.07
CA HIS A 31 -11.12 5.41 45.54
C HIS A 31 -9.70 4.98 45.17
N ARG A 32 -8.74 5.89 45.33
CA ARG A 32 -7.32 5.61 45.08
C ARG A 32 -6.63 5.15 46.35
N LEU A 33 -5.79 4.14 46.21
CA LEU A 33 -4.96 3.56 47.26
C LEU A 33 -3.48 3.86 47.00
N PRO A 34 -2.69 4.11 48.06
CA PRO A 34 -1.24 4.09 47.97
C PRO A 34 -0.75 2.73 47.43
N VAL A 35 0.35 2.75 46.67
CA VAL A 35 0.88 1.57 45.96
C VAL A 35 1.15 0.41 46.93
N GLU A 36 1.71 0.71 48.10
CA GLU A 36 2.03 -0.28 49.15
C GLU A 36 0.78 -0.91 49.76
N VAL A 37 -0.30 -0.13 49.92
CA VAL A 37 -1.58 -0.62 50.44
C VAL A 37 -2.27 -1.47 49.39
N ALA A 38 -2.26 -1.04 48.14
CA ALA A 38 -2.83 -1.78 47.02
C ALA A 38 -2.11 -3.13 46.82
N TYR A 39 -0.79 -3.16 46.97
CA TYR A 39 0.00 -4.38 46.95
C TYR A 39 -0.38 -5.33 48.10
N LYS A 40 -0.48 -4.81 49.34
CA LYS A 40 -0.90 -5.61 50.51
C LYS A 40 -2.32 -6.17 50.39
N ARG A 41 -3.21 -5.45 49.70
CA ARG A 41 -4.59 -5.90 49.40
C ARG A 41 -4.66 -6.87 48.21
N GLY A 42 -3.56 -7.10 47.50
CA GLY A 42 -3.49 -8.04 46.38
C GLY A 42 -4.14 -7.54 45.09
N LEU A 43 -4.30 -6.22 44.92
CA LEU A 43 -4.82 -5.61 43.68
C LEU A 43 -3.89 -5.86 42.48
N PHE A 44 -2.59 -6.01 42.74
CA PHE A 44 -1.59 -6.49 41.80
C PHE A 44 -0.58 -7.40 42.53
N ASP A 45 0.17 -8.20 41.78
CA ASP A 45 1.06 -9.22 42.33
C ASP A 45 2.52 -8.75 42.47
N LYS A 46 3.35 -9.61 43.06
CA LYS A 46 4.76 -9.33 43.32
C LYS A 46 5.52 -9.01 42.04
N GLU A 47 5.29 -9.77 40.97
CA GLU A 47 5.91 -9.52 39.66
C GLU A 47 5.58 -8.12 39.14
N MET A 48 4.31 -7.70 39.22
CA MET A 48 3.91 -6.36 38.80
C MET A 48 4.48 -5.28 39.73
N ASN A 49 4.57 -5.54 41.04
CA ASN A 49 5.21 -4.63 41.99
C ASN A 49 6.68 -4.39 41.65
N GLU A 50 7.41 -5.44 41.28
CA GLU A 50 8.81 -5.34 40.84
C GLU A 50 8.93 -4.52 39.54
N VAL A 51 8.08 -4.81 38.53
CA VAL A 51 8.04 -4.05 37.27
C VAL A 51 7.71 -2.57 37.48
N LEU A 52 6.77 -2.24 38.37
CA LEU A 52 6.38 -0.86 38.65
C LEU A 52 7.38 -0.12 39.54
N SER A 53 8.26 -0.84 40.24
CA SER A 53 9.31 -0.26 41.09
C SER A 53 10.60 0.02 40.32
N ASP A 54 10.82 -0.63 39.18
CA ASP A 54 12.01 -0.47 38.33
C ASP A 54 11.71 0.42 37.11
N PRO A 55 12.28 1.64 37.01
CA PRO A 55 12.07 2.55 35.88
C PRO A 55 12.85 2.16 34.60
N SER A 56 13.09 0.85 34.38
CA SER A 56 13.72 0.32 33.17
C SER A 56 12.78 0.40 31.94
N ASP A 57 13.27 -0.01 30.77
CA ASP A 57 12.63 0.22 29.46
C ASP A 57 11.19 -0.34 29.36
N ASP A 58 10.88 -1.38 30.12
CA ASP A 58 9.57 -2.06 30.13
C ASP A 58 8.41 -1.16 30.64
N THR A 59 8.73 -0.04 31.30
CA THR A 59 7.73 0.93 31.80
C THR A 59 7.61 2.19 30.94
N LYS A 60 8.46 2.39 29.93
CA LYS A 60 8.44 3.59 29.07
C LYS A 60 7.41 3.47 27.95
N GLY A 61 6.14 3.35 28.32
CA GLY A 61 5.05 3.10 27.38
C GLY A 61 4.49 4.32 26.66
N PHE A 62 4.90 5.53 27.03
CA PHE A 62 4.33 6.80 26.55
C PHE A 62 5.30 7.57 25.66
N PHE A 63 4.81 8.19 24.59
CA PHE A 63 5.64 8.87 23.60
C PHE A 63 5.53 10.40 23.76
N ASP A 64 6.66 11.11 23.88
CA ASP A 64 6.68 12.58 23.85
C ASP A 64 6.80 13.10 22.41
N PRO A 65 5.80 13.83 21.88
CA PRO A 65 5.84 14.40 20.54
C PRO A 65 6.93 15.48 20.32
N ASN A 66 7.50 16.04 21.39
CA ASN A 66 8.53 17.08 21.31
C ASN A 66 9.94 16.52 21.17
N THR A 67 10.26 15.48 21.94
CA THR A 67 11.60 14.84 21.94
C THR A 67 11.65 13.55 21.15
N GLU A 68 10.49 12.98 20.78
CA GLU A 68 10.33 11.69 20.12
C GLU A 68 10.89 10.51 20.95
N GLU A 69 10.94 10.69 22.28
CA GLU A 69 11.40 9.68 23.23
C GLU A 69 10.23 8.93 23.85
N ASN A 70 10.47 7.66 24.17
CA ASN A 70 9.60 6.88 25.04
C ASN A 70 9.92 7.23 26.50
N LEU A 71 8.89 7.58 27.26
CA LEU A 71 8.93 8.03 28.64
C LEU A 71 7.94 7.26 29.49
N THR A 72 8.13 7.39 30.80
CA THR A 72 7.07 7.08 31.76
C THR A 72 5.98 8.15 31.74
N TYR A 73 4.77 7.81 32.18
CA TYR A 73 3.67 8.77 32.28
C TYR A 73 4.01 9.91 33.23
N LEU A 74 4.73 9.62 34.33
CA LEU A 74 5.19 10.63 35.28
C LEU A 74 6.14 11.63 34.61
N GLN A 75 7.12 11.15 33.85
CA GLN A 75 8.04 12.00 33.08
C GLN A 75 7.33 12.82 32.01
N LEU A 76 6.29 12.26 31.37
CA LEU A 76 5.47 12.99 30.42
C LEU A 76 4.63 14.07 31.11
N MET A 77 4.06 13.77 32.28
CA MET A 77 3.29 14.72 33.09
C MET A 77 4.15 15.87 33.62
N GLU A 78 5.42 15.62 33.96
CA GLU A 78 6.39 16.68 34.34
C GLU A 78 6.65 17.67 33.20
N ARG A 79 6.42 17.26 31.94
CA ARG A 79 6.52 18.13 30.76
C ARG A 79 5.21 18.89 30.48
N CYS A 80 4.11 18.55 31.16
CA CYS A 80 2.85 19.27 31.04
C CYS A 80 2.83 20.55 31.88
N ILE A 81 2.07 21.53 31.41
CA ILE A 81 1.72 22.76 32.14
C ILE A 81 0.28 22.62 32.61
N GLU A 82 0.01 23.04 33.84
CA GLU A 82 -1.34 23.08 34.37
C GLU A 82 -2.05 24.35 33.92
N ASP A 83 -3.23 24.19 33.32
CA ASP A 83 -4.09 25.30 32.95
C ASP A 83 -4.75 25.88 34.22
N PRO A 84 -4.48 27.13 34.60
CA PRO A 84 -4.95 27.70 35.86
C PRO A 84 -6.48 27.85 35.95
N GLU A 85 -7.19 27.88 34.82
CA GLU A 85 -8.66 27.98 34.82
C GLU A 85 -9.35 26.62 34.99
N THR A 86 -8.82 25.56 34.36
CA THR A 86 -9.46 24.24 34.33
C THR A 86 -8.80 23.21 35.24
N GLY A 87 -7.57 23.45 35.71
CA GLY A 87 -6.74 22.48 36.42
C GLY A 87 -6.27 21.31 35.54
N LEU A 88 -6.47 21.39 34.23
CA LEU A 88 -6.05 20.34 33.29
C LEU A 88 -4.55 20.43 33.03
N ARG A 89 -3.88 19.27 32.95
CA ARG A 89 -2.48 19.20 32.54
C ARG A 89 -2.36 19.11 31.02
N LEU A 90 -1.76 20.12 30.41
CA LEU A 90 -1.60 20.27 28.97
C LEU A 90 -0.13 20.08 28.59
N LEU A 91 0.17 19.15 27.69
CA LEU A 91 1.52 18.98 27.15
C LEU A 91 1.82 20.08 26.12
N PRO A 92 2.75 21.01 26.36
CA PRO A 92 3.08 22.08 25.42
C PRO A 92 3.80 21.48 24.23
N LEU A 93 3.28 21.71 23.03
CA LEU A 93 3.93 21.28 21.80
C LEU A 93 4.85 22.41 21.34
N LYS A 94 6.16 22.12 21.23
CA LYS A 94 7.13 23.05 20.64
C LYS A 94 6.84 23.13 19.15
N GLU A 95 6.54 24.33 18.67
CA GLU A 95 6.61 24.62 17.25
C GLU A 95 8.04 24.34 16.79
N LYS A 96 8.24 23.27 16.01
CA LYS A 96 9.52 22.99 15.39
C LYS A 96 9.84 24.18 14.47
N LYS A 97 10.78 25.06 14.87
CA LYS A 97 11.39 26.05 13.98
C LYS A 97 11.85 25.27 12.75
N ARG A 98 11.21 25.53 11.61
CA ARG A 98 11.51 24.88 10.33
C ARG A 98 12.94 25.26 9.93
N GLU A 99 13.94 24.54 10.43
CA GLU A 99 15.01 24.12 9.54
C GLU A 99 14.33 23.42 8.39
N ARG A 100 14.30 24.10 7.24
CA ARG A 100 13.54 23.72 6.06
C ARG A 100 14.21 22.53 5.36
N LYS A 101 14.51 21.46 6.10
CA LYS A 101 14.40 20.11 5.57
C LYS A 101 12.93 19.90 5.28
N THR A 102 12.60 19.82 4.01
CA THR A 102 11.23 19.88 3.48
C THR A 102 10.40 18.66 3.90
N SER A 103 9.89 18.65 5.14
CA SER A 103 8.72 17.85 5.47
C SER A 103 7.50 18.55 4.87
N SER A 104 7.32 18.33 3.57
CA SER A 104 6.03 18.47 2.92
C SER A 104 5.11 17.44 3.60
N LYS A 105 4.32 17.88 4.59
CA LYS A 105 2.99 17.31 4.81
C LYS A 105 2.02 17.96 3.80
N SER A 106 2.44 18.00 2.54
CA SER A 106 1.48 17.92 1.45
C SER A 106 1.20 16.44 1.27
N SER A 107 -0.06 16.09 1.09
CA SER A 107 -0.44 14.78 0.56
C SER A 107 -0.08 14.72 -0.93
N VAL A 108 1.17 15.04 -1.27
CA VAL A 108 1.80 14.62 -2.50
C VAL A 108 2.77 13.54 -2.08
N ARG A 109 2.41 12.29 -2.37
CA ARG A 109 3.32 11.15 -2.33
C ARG A 109 4.55 11.51 -3.17
N LYS A 110 5.60 12.02 -2.52
CA LYS A 110 6.92 12.21 -3.11
C LYS A 110 7.47 10.84 -3.51
N ARG A 111 7.11 10.36 -4.70
CA ARG A 111 8.01 9.52 -5.49
C ARG A 111 8.97 10.48 -6.18
N ARG A 112 9.98 10.93 -5.45
CA ARG A 112 11.16 11.55 -6.06
C ARG A 112 12.18 10.43 -6.17
N VAL A 113 12.54 10.06 -7.40
CA VAL A 113 13.64 9.14 -7.63
C VAL A 113 14.93 9.91 -7.30
N VAL A 114 15.63 9.48 -6.25
CA VAL A 114 16.91 10.07 -5.85
C VAL A 114 18.01 9.10 -6.22
N ILE A 115 18.92 9.51 -7.09
CA ILE A 115 20.10 8.72 -7.48
C ILE A 115 21.27 9.23 -6.66
N VAL A 116 22.03 8.33 -6.03
CA VAL A 116 23.22 8.70 -5.26
C VAL A 116 24.45 8.43 -6.10
N ASP A 117 25.32 9.43 -6.22
CA ASP A 117 26.60 9.28 -6.88
C ASP A 117 27.46 8.27 -6.10
N PRO A 118 27.86 7.13 -6.70
CA PRO A 118 28.59 6.08 -6.00
C PRO A 118 29.95 6.53 -5.44
N GLU A 119 30.59 7.52 -6.08
CA GLU A 119 31.95 7.95 -5.70
C GLU A 119 31.93 9.02 -4.61
N THR A 120 30.89 9.86 -4.59
CA THR A 120 30.82 11.00 -3.67
C THR A 120 29.77 10.86 -2.58
N GLY A 121 28.88 9.86 -2.68
CA GLY A 121 27.75 9.65 -1.77
C GLY A 121 26.72 10.78 -1.78
N LYS A 122 26.83 11.73 -2.72
CA LYS A 122 25.90 12.86 -2.83
C LYS A 122 24.70 12.47 -3.68
N GLU A 123 23.53 12.91 -3.23
CA GLU A 123 22.30 12.80 -4.00
C GLU A 123 22.35 13.69 -5.24
N MET A 124 21.88 13.16 -6.37
CA MET A 124 21.82 13.83 -7.66
C MET A 124 20.53 13.47 -8.40
N SER A 125 20.13 14.32 -9.35
CA SER A 125 18.90 14.12 -10.14
C SER A 125 19.05 13.02 -11.18
N VAL A 126 17.92 12.47 -11.64
CA VAL A 126 17.87 11.48 -12.73
C VAL A 126 18.57 11.99 -13.99
N TYR A 127 18.37 13.28 -14.33
CA TYR A 127 19.03 13.92 -15.47
C TYR A 127 20.54 14.08 -15.30
N GLU A 128 21.03 14.41 -14.10
CA GLU A 128 22.46 14.49 -13.83
C GLU A 128 23.13 13.13 -13.87
N ALA A 129 22.46 12.09 -13.38
CA ALA A 129 22.96 10.72 -13.45
C ALA A 129 23.10 10.25 -14.90
N TYR A 130 22.13 10.59 -15.76
CA TYR A 130 22.20 10.31 -17.20
C TYR A 130 23.36 11.04 -17.88
N ARG A 131 23.52 12.34 -17.62
CA ARG A 131 24.65 13.11 -18.17
C ARG A 131 26.02 12.60 -17.71
N LYS A 132 26.13 12.07 -16.49
CA LYS A 132 27.35 11.43 -15.98
C LYS A 132 27.55 10.00 -16.52
N GLY A 133 26.58 9.46 -17.27
CA GLY A 133 26.62 8.08 -17.77
C GLY A 133 26.41 7.02 -16.69
N LEU A 134 25.91 7.40 -15.51
CA LEU A 134 25.62 6.49 -14.40
C LEU A 134 24.34 5.69 -14.63
N ILE A 135 23.44 6.20 -15.48
CA ILE A 135 22.24 5.51 -15.97
C ILE A 135 22.16 5.66 -17.49
N ASP A 136 21.57 4.67 -18.16
CA ASP A 136 21.38 4.69 -19.61
C ASP A 136 20.15 5.51 -20.01
N HIS A 137 20.01 5.77 -21.32
CA HIS A 137 18.93 6.61 -21.84
C HIS A 137 17.54 6.04 -21.57
N GLN A 138 17.42 4.71 -21.56
CA GLN A 138 16.17 4.03 -21.30
C GLN A 138 15.75 4.17 -19.82
N THR A 139 16.68 3.94 -18.89
CA THR A 139 16.43 4.14 -17.46
C THR A 139 16.18 5.62 -17.13
N TYR A 140 16.83 6.54 -17.83
CA TYR A 140 16.54 7.98 -17.71
C TYR A 140 15.08 8.29 -18.02
N LEU A 141 14.54 7.79 -19.14
CA LEU A 141 13.15 8.01 -19.54
C LEU A 141 12.19 7.42 -18.49
N GLU A 142 12.39 6.17 -18.08
CA GLU A 142 11.53 5.47 -17.12
C GLU A 142 11.53 6.12 -15.72
N LEU A 143 12.69 6.59 -15.25
CA LEU A 143 12.79 7.27 -13.96
C LEU A 143 12.26 8.71 -14.03
N SER A 144 12.34 9.35 -15.20
CA SER A 144 11.76 10.69 -15.41
C SER A 144 10.22 10.67 -15.42
N GLU A 145 9.60 9.62 -15.98
CA GLU A 145 8.13 9.43 -15.99
C GLU A 145 7.54 9.15 -14.60
N GLN A 146 8.37 8.78 -13.62
CA GLN A 146 7.96 8.48 -12.26
C GLN A 146 7.96 9.69 -11.32
N GLU A 147 8.51 10.83 -11.75
CA GLU A 147 8.42 12.08 -10.98
C GLU A 147 7.02 12.70 -11.15
N CYS A 148 6.30 12.92 -10.05
CA CYS A 148 5.02 13.62 -10.09
C CYS A 148 5.24 15.07 -10.57
N GLU A 149 4.61 15.43 -11.70
CA GLU A 149 4.92 16.66 -12.46
C GLU A 149 4.16 17.91 -11.96
N TRP A 150 3.25 17.75 -11.00
CA TRP A 150 2.45 18.84 -10.43
C TRP A 150 2.94 19.22 -9.04
N GLU A 151 3.20 20.51 -8.83
CA GLU A 151 3.68 21.06 -7.56
C GLU A 151 2.77 22.19 -7.08
N GLU A 152 2.26 22.09 -5.85
CA GLU A 152 1.56 23.20 -5.21
C GLU A 152 2.59 24.12 -4.54
N ILE A 153 2.56 25.40 -4.91
CA ILE A 153 3.40 26.45 -4.33
C ILE A 153 2.51 27.53 -3.75
N THR A 154 2.75 27.85 -2.48
CA THR A 154 2.20 29.04 -1.85
C THR A 154 3.21 30.18 -1.98
N THR A 155 2.89 31.18 -2.81
CA THR A 155 3.73 32.37 -2.98
C THR A 155 3.21 33.50 -2.10
N SER A 156 4.12 34.17 -1.40
CA SER A 156 3.80 35.35 -0.59
C SER A 156 4.38 36.57 -1.31
N SER A 157 3.52 37.44 -1.85
CA SER A 157 3.96 38.67 -2.51
C SER A 157 4.51 39.67 -1.49
N SER A 158 5.30 40.65 -1.96
CA SER A 158 5.84 41.76 -1.15
C SER A 158 4.76 42.55 -0.41
N ASP A 159 3.52 42.47 -0.89
CA ASP A 159 2.37 43.19 -0.36
C ASP A 159 1.62 42.40 0.73
N GLY A 160 2.16 41.25 1.16
CA GLY A 160 1.60 40.41 2.21
C GLY A 160 0.48 39.48 1.75
N VAL A 161 0.06 39.55 0.49
CA VAL A 161 -0.95 38.64 -0.09
C VAL A 161 -0.32 37.28 -0.35
N VAL A 162 -0.90 36.24 0.26
CA VAL A 162 -0.51 34.85 0.12
C VAL A 162 -1.40 34.19 -0.93
N LYS A 163 -0.81 33.67 -2.01
CA LYS A 163 -1.52 33.00 -3.11
C LYS A 163 -1.10 31.55 -3.19
N SER A 164 -2.07 30.64 -3.27
CA SER A 164 -1.81 29.22 -3.52
C SER A 164 -1.95 28.91 -5.01
N MET A 165 -0.91 28.32 -5.58
CA MET A 165 -0.82 28.06 -7.02
C MET A 165 -0.40 26.60 -7.27
N ILE A 166 -0.89 26.01 -8.35
CA ILE A 166 -0.44 24.71 -8.85
C ILE A 166 0.40 24.91 -10.10
N ILE A 167 1.58 24.29 -10.15
CA ILE A 167 2.55 24.44 -11.24
C ILE A 167 2.74 23.10 -11.94
N ASP A 168 2.61 23.11 -13.26
CA ASP A 168 3.06 22.05 -14.15
C ASP A 168 4.57 22.20 -14.38
N ARG A 169 5.39 21.27 -13.88
CA ARG A 169 6.85 21.31 -14.02
C ARG A 169 7.34 21.04 -15.45
N ARG A 170 6.53 20.41 -16.31
CA ARG A 170 6.88 20.11 -17.70
C ARG A 170 6.65 21.31 -18.62
N SER A 171 5.50 21.98 -18.46
CA SER A 171 5.15 23.13 -19.28
C SER A 171 5.52 24.48 -18.66
N GLY A 172 5.82 24.51 -17.35
CA GLY A 172 6.05 25.72 -16.57
C GLY A 172 4.78 26.54 -16.32
N ARG A 173 3.60 26.01 -16.67
CA ARG A 173 2.31 26.70 -16.49
C ARG A 173 1.93 26.73 -15.01
N GLN A 174 1.35 27.84 -14.59
CA GLN A 174 0.95 28.08 -13.21
C GLN A 174 -0.55 28.39 -13.17
N TYR A 175 -1.24 27.80 -12.20
CA TYR A 175 -2.67 27.89 -12.02
C TYR A 175 -2.95 28.45 -10.62
N ASP A 176 -3.43 29.68 -10.53
CA ASP A 176 -3.83 30.31 -9.28
C ASP A 176 -5.20 29.74 -8.84
N ILE A 177 -5.26 29.19 -7.62
CA ILE A 177 -6.44 28.50 -7.11
C ILE A 177 -7.58 29.49 -6.86
N ASP A 178 -7.27 30.69 -6.35
CA ASP A 178 -8.27 31.71 -6.03
C ASP A 178 -8.83 32.36 -7.31
N ASP A 179 -7.97 32.54 -8.32
CA ASP A 179 -8.38 32.98 -9.66
C ASP A 179 -9.26 31.93 -10.35
N ALA A 180 -8.95 30.63 -10.18
CA ALA A 180 -9.75 29.55 -10.74
C ALA A 180 -11.14 29.43 -10.12
N ILE A 181 -11.29 29.69 -8.81
CA ILE A 181 -12.59 29.76 -8.13
C ILE A 181 -13.36 31.01 -8.61
N SER A 182 -12.69 32.17 -8.67
CA SER A 182 -13.32 33.42 -9.10
C SER A 182 -13.84 33.37 -10.54
N ARG A 183 -13.16 32.59 -11.40
CA ARG A 183 -13.57 32.35 -12.80
C ARG A 183 -14.56 31.18 -12.96
N GLY A 184 -14.90 30.48 -11.88
CA GLY A 184 -15.80 29.32 -11.91
C GLY A 184 -15.25 28.11 -12.64
N LEU A 185 -13.92 27.96 -12.73
CA LEU A 185 -13.26 26.76 -13.28
C LEU A 185 -13.33 25.58 -12.29
N ILE A 186 -13.33 25.91 -10.99
CA ILE A 186 -13.49 24.96 -9.90
C ILE A 186 -14.43 25.55 -8.84
N ASP A 187 -15.18 24.67 -8.16
CA ASP A 187 -16.06 25.06 -7.06
C ASP A 187 -15.35 24.94 -5.71
N GLN A 188 -15.86 25.66 -4.70
CA GLN A 188 -15.35 25.61 -3.33
C GLN A 188 -15.31 24.17 -2.76
N SER A 189 -16.28 23.35 -3.15
CA SER A 189 -16.35 21.93 -2.77
C SER A 189 -15.20 21.09 -3.32
N ALA A 190 -14.70 21.41 -4.51
CA ALA A 190 -13.55 20.74 -5.12
C ALA A 190 -12.25 21.08 -4.38
N LEU A 191 -12.11 22.35 -3.96
CA LEU A 191 -10.99 22.77 -3.11
C LEU A 191 -11.04 22.09 -1.73
N ASP A 192 -12.22 21.96 -1.12
CA ASP A 192 -12.37 21.28 0.17
C ASP A 192 -12.10 19.78 0.07
N GLN A 193 -12.48 19.14 -1.05
CA GLN A 193 -12.14 17.76 -1.36
C GLN A 193 -10.64 17.56 -1.60
N TYR A 194 -9.98 18.49 -2.28
CA TYR A 194 -8.52 18.49 -2.42
C TYR A 194 -7.83 18.65 -1.06
N ARG A 195 -8.25 19.63 -0.25
CA ARG A 195 -7.68 19.91 1.08
C ARG A 195 -7.91 18.78 2.10
N SER A 196 -9.04 18.09 2.01
CA SER A 196 -9.33 16.91 2.83
C SER A 196 -8.64 15.64 2.33
N GLY A 197 -7.95 15.70 1.19
CA GLY A 197 -7.20 14.59 0.60
C GLY A 197 -8.06 13.56 -0.14
N SER A 198 -9.33 13.87 -0.40
CA SER A 198 -10.21 13.01 -1.20
C SER A 198 -9.98 13.15 -2.71
N LEU A 199 -9.43 14.29 -3.18
CA LEU A 199 -8.94 14.49 -4.53
C LEU A 199 -7.40 14.52 -4.53
N SER A 200 -6.79 13.81 -5.48
CA SER A 200 -5.33 13.87 -5.68
C SER A 200 -4.91 15.19 -6.34
N ILE A 201 -3.64 15.58 -6.16
CA ILE A 201 -3.09 16.78 -6.82
C ILE A 201 -3.20 16.70 -8.35
N THR A 202 -3.08 15.51 -8.92
CA THR A 202 -3.22 15.29 -10.36
C THR A 202 -4.65 15.55 -10.81
N GLU A 203 -5.64 14.96 -10.14
CA GLU A 203 -7.06 15.18 -10.45
C GLU A 203 -7.45 16.65 -10.27
N PHE A 204 -6.96 17.29 -9.21
CA PHE A 204 -7.22 18.71 -8.95
C PHE A 204 -6.52 19.63 -9.96
N ALA A 205 -5.30 19.31 -10.40
CA ALA A 205 -4.60 20.03 -11.46
C ALA A 205 -5.26 19.87 -12.83
N ASP A 206 -5.84 18.70 -13.12
CA ASP A 206 -6.61 18.46 -14.35
C ASP A 206 -7.89 19.30 -14.39
N MET A 207 -8.52 19.52 -13.23
CA MET A 207 -9.66 20.44 -13.09
C MET A 207 -9.25 21.90 -13.34
N LEU A 208 -8.10 22.33 -12.79
CA LEU A 208 -7.56 23.68 -12.97
C LEU A 208 -7.10 23.96 -14.40
N SER A 209 -6.54 22.96 -15.08
CA SER A 209 -6.00 23.09 -16.44
C SER A 209 -7.07 23.05 -17.54
N GLY A 210 -8.33 22.77 -17.18
CA GLY A 210 -9.47 22.76 -18.10
C GLY A 210 -9.54 21.55 -19.02
N ASN A 211 -8.79 20.49 -18.73
CA ASN A 211 -8.68 19.29 -19.58
C ASN A 211 -9.85 18.30 -19.39
N MET A 212 -11.00 18.78 -18.89
CA MET A 212 -12.23 18.02 -18.63
C MET A 212 -12.98 17.67 -19.93
N GLY A 213 -12.34 16.83 -20.76
CA GLY A 213 -12.90 16.17 -21.92
C GLY A 213 -13.26 14.70 -21.65
N GLY A 214 -13.83 14.39 -20.49
CA GLY A 214 -14.28 13.04 -20.17
C GLY A 214 -14.67 12.90 -18.71
N PHE A 215 -15.90 12.43 -18.46
CA PHE A 215 -16.50 12.22 -17.14
C PHE A 215 -17.04 13.45 -16.42
N ARG A 216 -18.14 13.99 -16.95
CA ARG A 216 -19.11 14.75 -16.14
C ARG A 216 -19.90 13.77 -15.26
N SER A 217 -19.62 13.76 -13.96
CA SER A 217 -20.53 13.23 -12.95
C SER A 217 -21.72 14.18 -12.82
N ARG A 218 -22.92 13.65 -13.02
CA ARG A 218 -24.20 14.37 -12.88
C ARG A 218 -24.46 14.69 -11.42
N SER A 219 -24.42 15.97 -11.07
CA SER A 219 -25.12 16.51 -9.93
C SER A 219 -26.63 16.52 -10.21
N SER A 220 -27.40 16.17 -9.17
CA SER A 220 -28.85 16.10 -9.15
C SER A 220 -29.49 17.49 -9.16
N SER A 221 -30.41 17.73 -10.10
CA SER A 221 -31.46 18.73 -9.94
C SER A 221 -32.76 18.25 -10.58
N VAL A 222 -33.80 18.27 -9.76
CA VAL A 222 -35.20 17.95 -10.05
C VAL A 222 -35.82 18.88 -11.10
N GLY A 223 -36.75 18.37 -11.91
CA GLY A 223 -37.56 19.20 -12.82
C GLY A 223 -38.19 18.43 -13.98
N SER A 224 -39.51 18.28 -13.93
CA SER A 224 -40.42 17.44 -14.72
C SER A 224 -40.48 17.60 -16.25
N SER A 225 -40.91 16.49 -16.88
CA SER A 225 -41.87 16.36 -17.99
C SER A 225 -41.45 16.37 -19.48
N SER A 226 -41.80 15.24 -20.11
CA SER A 226 -42.36 15.04 -21.47
C SER A 226 -41.60 15.53 -22.71
N SER A 227 -41.15 14.58 -23.55
CA SER A 227 -41.81 14.21 -24.81
C SER A 227 -40.86 13.52 -25.80
N SER A 228 -41.45 12.69 -26.63
CA SER A 228 -40.90 11.75 -27.59
C SER A 228 -40.18 12.37 -28.79
N TYR A 229 -39.02 11.82 -29.15
CA TYR A 229 -38.66 11.56 -30.56
C TYR A 229 -37.61 10.45 -30.67
N SER A 230 -37.83 9.58 -31.64
CA SER A 230 -36.98 8.46 -32.03
C SER A 230 -35.76 8.94 -32.82
N ALA A 231 -34.58 8.43 -32.50
CA ALA A 231 -33.41 8.45 -33.40
C ALA A 231 -32.64 7.13 -33.28
N SER A 232 -32.32 6.56 -34.45
CA SER A 232 -31.76 5.23 -34.72
C SER A 232 -30.41 4.91 -34.03
N PRO A 233 -30.04 3.62 -33.90
CA PRO A 233 -28.98 3.18 -33.00
C PRO A 233 -27.57 3.43 -33.55
N ALA A 234 -26.74 4.07 -32.74
CA ALA A 234 -25.28 4.01 -32.87
C ALA A 234 -24.79 2.62 -32.44
N PRO A 235 -23.69 2.10 -33.01
CA PRO A 235 -23.16 0.78 -32.66
C PRO A 235 -22.80 0.72 -31.17
N PRO A 236 -23.01 -0.42 -30.49
CA PRO A 236 -22.73 -0.52 -29.07
C PRO A 236 -21.23 -0.32 -28.86
N ARG A 237 -20.89 0.70 -28.08
CA ARG A 237 -19.58 0.77 -27.42
C ARG A 237 -19.51 -0.44 -26.49
N LEU A 238 -18.47 -1.27 -26.68
CA LEU A 238 -18.15 -2.34 -25.74
C LEU A 238 -18.00 -1.73 -24.34
N PRO A 239 -18.74 -2.19 -23.32
CA PRO A 239 -18.52 -1.73 -21.96
C PRO A 239 -17.10 -2.15 -21.54
N GLY A 240 -16.34 -1.21 -20.98
CA GLY A 240 -15.13 -1.54 -20.23
C GLY A 240 -15.47 -2.61 -19.21
N SER A 241 -14.63 -3.64 -19.09
CA SER A 241 -14.88 -4.85 -18.30
C SER A 241 -15.47 -4.52 -16.93
N ALA A 242 -16.79 -4.58 -16.80
CA ALA A 242 -17.46 -4.50 -15.52
C ALA A 242 -17.01 -5.71 -14.72
N TRP A 243 -16.37 -5.49 -13.56
CA TRP A 243 -16.01 -6.59 -12.68
C TRP A 243 -17.27 -7.40 -12.35
N THR A 244 -17.23 -8.70 -12.62
CA THR A 244 -18.34 -9.60 -12.31
C THR A 244 -18.16 -10.16 -10.91
N ASP A 245 -19.22 -10.16 -10.11
CA ASP A 245 -19.17 -10.74 -8.77
C ASP A 245 -18.75 -12.24 -8.85
N PRO A 246 -17.83 -12.71 -7.99
CA PRO A 246 -17.39 -14.11 -8.01
C PRO A 246 -18.55 -15.07 -7.77
N GLY A 247 -18.88 -15.89 -8.79
CA GLY A 247 -19.96 -16.87 -8.72
C GLY A 247 -19.51 -18.30 -8.41
N GLU A 248 -18.20 -18.59 -8.49
CA GLU A 248 -17.62 -19.90 -8.21
C GLU A 248 -16.72 -19.80 -6.97
N GLU A 249 -16.87 -20.74 -6.04
CA GLU A 249 -16.02 -20.80 -4.86
C GLU A 249 -14.60 -21.19 -5.26
N THR A 250 -13.65 -20.28 -5.01
CA THR A 250 -12.23 -20.54 -5.29
C THR A 250 -11.42 -20.50 -4.00
N GLY A 251 -10.44 -21.40 -3.86
CA GLY A 251 -9.60 -21.44 -2.66
C GLY A 251 -8.67 -20.23 -2.54
N PRO A 252 -8.28 -19.82 -1.31
CA PRO A 252 -7.25 -18.82 -1.09
C PRO A 252 -5.87 -19.33 -1.56
N VAL A 253 -4.84 -18.49 -1.45
CA VAL A 253 -3.44 -18.93 -1.61
C VAL A 253 -3.14 -20.00 -0.55
N ALA A 254 -2.96 -21.24 -0.98
CA ALA A 254 -2.78 -22.42 -0.13
C ALA A 254 -1.33 -22.63 0.32
N GLY A 255 -0.36 -22.19 -0.48
CA GLY A 255 1.05 -22.36 -0.20
C GLY A 255 1.93 -21.52 -1.11
N ILE A 256 3.24 -21.75 -0.99
CA ILE A 256 4.25 -21.07 -1.78
C ILE A 256 4.92 -22.10 -2.69
N LEU A 257 5.10 -21.75 -3.96
CA LEU A 257 5.91 -22.53 -4.90
C LEU A 257 7.26 -21.86 -5.02
N ASP A 258 8.31 -22.50 -4.53
CA ASP A 258 9.68 -22.06 -4.76
C ASP A 258 10.08 -22.39 -6.21
N THR A 259 10.23 -21.37 -7.05
CA THR A 259 10.55 -21.56 -8.47
C THR A 259 11.98 -22.00 -8.71
N ASP A 260 12.86 -21.85 -7.72
CA ASP A 260 14.26 -22.23 -7.86
C ASP A 260 14.46 -23.73 -7.62
N THR A 261 13.70 -24.30 -6.67
CA THR A 261 13.73 -25.73 -6.33
C THR A 261 12.57 -26.53 -6.91
N LEU A 262 11.53 -25.85 -7.41
CA LEU A 262 10.24 -26.41 -7.82
C LEU A 262 9.50 -27.14 -6.69
N GLU A 263 9.80 -26.79 -5.44
CA GLU A 263 9.12 -27.35 -4.27
C GLU A 263 7.89 -26.51 -3.89
N LYS A 264 6.77 -27.19 -3.65
CA LYS A 264 5.64 -26.59 -2.93
C LYS A 264 5.87 -26.68 -1.43
N VAL A 265 5.79 -25.55 -0.74
CA VAL A 265 6.04 -25.45 0.69
C VAL A 265 4.90 -24.69 1.39
N SER A 266 4.73 -24.95 2.68
CA SER A 266 3.79 -24.17 3.51
C SER A 266 4.26 -22.72 3.64
N VAL A 267 3.33 -21.82 3.93
CA VAL A 267 3.65 -20.39 4.15
C VAL A 267 4.66 -20.23 5.29
N THR A 268 4.52 -21.01 6.35
CA THR A 268 5.44 -20.99 7.50
C THR A 268 6.83 -21.48 7.13
N GLU A 269 6.93 -22.56 6.35
CA GLU A 269 8.23 -23.03 5.86
C GLU A 269 8.88 -22.01 4.92
N ALA A 270 8.09 -21.35 4.06
CA ALA A 270 8.59 -20.28 3.20
C ALA A 270 9.12 -19.06 3.98
N MET A 271 8.52 -18.74 5.14
CA MET A 271 9.05 -17.72 6.05
C MET A 271 10.38 -18.15 6.66
N ARG A 272 10.52 -19.40 7.12
CA ARG A 272 11.79 -19.93 7.67
C ARG A 272 12.90 -19.91 6.64
N ARG A 273 12.57 -20.19 5.37
CA ARG A 273 13.50 -20.13 4.23
C ARG A 273 13.76 -18.71 3.70
N ASN A 274 13.15 -17.68 4.30
CA ASN A 274 13.21 -16.28 3.85
C ASN A 274 12.74 -16.05 2.39
N LEU A 275 11.93 -16.96 1.84
CA LEU A 275 11.29 -16.78 0.53
C LEU A 275 10.19 -15.71 0.60
N VAL A 276 9.50 -15.67 1.75
CA VAL A 276 8.42 -14.73 2.08
C VAL A 276 8.79 -14.00 3.37
N ASP A 277 8.56 -12.69 3.43
CA ASP A 277 8.77 -11.92 4.65
C ASP A 277 7.68 -12.21 5.71
N ASN A 278 8.00 -12.02 6.98
CA ASN A 278 7.10 -12.34 8.09
C ASN A 278 5.73 -11.63 8.02
N ILE A 279 5.68 -10.40 7.47
CA ILE A 279 4.42 -9.66 7.36
C ILE A 279 3.57 -10.28 6.26
N THR A 280 4.13 -10.51 5.08
CA THR A 280 3.43 -11.17 3.98
C THR A 280 2.97 -12.57 4.38
N GLY A 281 3.83 -13.37 5.02
CA GLY A 281 3.47 -14.70 5.49
C GLY A 281 2.35 -14.70 6.51
N GLN A 282 2.36 -13.76 7.47
CA GLN A 282 1.24 -13.57 8.39
C GLN A 282 -0.06 -13.25 7.63
N ARG A 283 -0.04 -12.33 6.66
CA ARG A 283 -1.24 -11.95 5.91
C ARG A 283 -1.80 -13.08 5.06
N LEU A 284 -0.94 -13.93 4.50
CA LEU A 284 -1.37 -15.14 3.79
C LEU A 284 -2.00 -16.17 4.74
N LEU A 285 -1.43 -16.38 5.93
CA LEU A 285 -2.02 -17.25 6.95
C LEU A 285 -3.36 -16.71 7.48
N GLU A 286 -3.49 -15.39 7.67
CA GLU A 286 -4.75 -14.74 8.00
C GLU A 286 -5.81 -14.99 6.90
N ALA A 287 -5.42 -14.88 5.63
CA ALA A 287 -6.31 -15.12 4.50
C ALA A 287 -6.84 -16.57 4.46
N GLN A 288 -6.00 -17.56 4.77
CA GLN A 288 -6.42 -18.95 4.92
C GLN A 288 -7.38 -19.12 6.11
N ALA A 289 -7.00 -18.58 7.27
CA ALA A 289 -7.79 -18.68 8.49
C ALA A 289 -9.19 -18.06 8.35
N CYS A 290 -9.32 -16.93 7.64
CA CYS A 290 -10.62 -16.27 7.43
C CYS A 290 -11.49 -16.87 6.32
N THR A 291 -11.02 -17.90 5.60
CA THR A 291 -11.74 -18.54 4.49
C THR A 291 -12.04 -20.02 4.67
N GLY A 292 -11.60 -20.63 5.76
CA GLY A 292 -11.90 -22.05 6.03
C GLY A 292 -10.92 -22.77 6.94
N GLY A 293 -9.81 -22.12 7.31
CA GLY A 293 -8.76 -22.72 8.14
C GLY A 293 -7.42 -22.79 7.41
N ILE A 294 -6.40 -23.24 8.12
CA ILE A 294 -5.04 -23.33 7.58
C ILE A 294 -4.96 -24.51 6.64
N ILE A 295 -4.37 -24.28 5.46
CA ILE A 295 -4.26 -25.29 4.41
C ILE A 295 -2.88 -25.94 4.49
N ASP A 296 -2.86 -27.26 4.47
CA ASP A 296 -1.65 -28.02 4.19
C ASP A 296 -1.48 -28.15 2.67
N PRO A 297 -0.46 -27.53 2.05
CA PRO A 297 -0.27 -27.60 0.60
C PRO A 297 0.10 -29.01 0.10
N SER A 298 0.55 -29.90 0.99
CA SER A 298 0.91 -31.28 0.65
C SER A 298 -0.34 -32.12 0.38
N THR A 299 -1.32 -32.01 1.28
CA THR A 299 -2.52 -32.85 1.33
C THR A 299 -3.76 -32.14 0.78
N GLY A 300 -3.76 -30.81 0.75
CA GLY A 300 -4.93 -29.99 0.47
C GLY A 300 -5.95 -29.92 1.61
N GLU A 301 -5.68 -30.58 2.74
CA GLU A 301 -6.58 -30.56 3.89
C GLU A 301 -6.58 -29.18 4.56
N ARG A 302 -7.77 -28.79 5.02
CA ARG A 302 -7.96 -27.61 5.88
C ARG A 302 -8.05 -28.07 7.32
N CYS A 303 -7.37 -27.37 8.20
CA CYS A 303 -7.39 -27.65 9.63
C CYS A 303 -7.56 -26.38 10.45
N SER A 304 -7.99 -26.55 11.70
CA SER A 304 -8.06 -25.44 12.65
C SER A 304 -6.66 -24.90 12.98
N VAL A 305 -6.56 -23.67 13.48
CA VAL A 305 -5.26 -23.10 13.88
C VAL A 305 -4.58 -23.96 14.95
N ALA A 306 -5.35 -24.55 15.88
CA ALA A 306 -4.81 -25.44 16.92
C ALA A 306 -4.20 -26.72 16.32
N GLU A 307 -4.87 -27.36 15.36
CA GLU A 307 -4.35 -28.52 14.65
C GLU A 307 -3.15 -28.18 13.77
N ALA A 308 -3.20 -27.02 13.11
CA ALA A 308 -2.11 -26.53 12.26
C ALA A 308 -0.81 -26.36 13.06
N VAL A 309 -0.90 -25.91 14.32
CA VAL A 309 0.25 -25.85 15.23
C VAL A 309 0.79 -27.25 15.54
N ASN A 310 -0.08 -28.21 15.83
CA ASN A 310 0.33 -29.59 16.11
C ASN A 310 0.97 -30.26 14.90
N ARG A 311 0.54 -29.92 13.68
CA ARG A 311 1.10 -30.37 12.40
C ARG A 311 2.33 -29.56 11.95
N GLY A 312 2.74 -28.52 12.69
CA GLY A 312 3.89 -27.66 12.34
C GLY A 312 3.66 -26.71 11.15
N LEU A 313 2.41 -26.54 10.71
CA LEU A 313 2.00 -25.65 9.62
C LEU A 313 1.93 -24.18 10.08
N VAL A 314 1.80 -23.93 11.38
CA VAL A 314 1.79 -22.58 11.98
C VAL A 314 2.68 -22.57 13.21
N ASP A 315 3.58 -21.58 13.29
CA ASP A 315 4.40 -21.38 14.49
C ASP A 315 3.57 -20.83 15.65
N ARG A 316 3.88 -21.24 16.89
CA ARG A 316 3.12 -20.83 18.10
C ARG A 316 3.00 -19.31 18.26
N ILE A 317 4.04 -18.56 17.87
CA ILE A 317 4.09 -17.09 17.93
C ILE A 317 3.05 -16.45 16.99
N MET A 318 2.65 -17.16 15.94
CA MET A 318 1.70 -16.68 14.94
C MET A 318 0.23 -16.92 15.33
N VAL A 319 -0.04 -17.79 16.30
CA VAL A 319 -1.40 -18.18 16.71
C VAL A 319 -2.22 -16.97 17.13
N ASP A 320 -1.70 -16.16 18.07
CA ASP A 320 -2.41 -14.98 18.56
C ASP A 320 -2.66 -13.95 17.45
N ARG A 321 -1.75 -13.90 16.46
CA ARG A 321 -1.81 -12.97 15.34
C ARG A 321 -2.90 -13.32 14.33
N ILE A 322 -3.17 -14.62 14.14
CA ILE A 322 -4.14 -15.10 13.14
C ILE A 322 -5.49 -15.53 13.74
N ASN A 323 -5.60 -15.59 15.07
CA ASN A 323 -6.84 -15.98 15.76
C ASN A 323 -8.01 -15.04 15.43
N LEU A 324 -7.74 -13.75 15.23
CA LEU A 324 -8.77 -12.79 14.81
C LEU A 324 -9.34 -13.12 13.41
N ALA A 325 -8.49 -13.61 12.50
CA ALA A 325 -8.90 -14.04 11.18
C ALA A 325 -9.71 -15.35 11.24
N GLN A 326 -9.34 -16.28 12.14
CA GLN A 326 -10.13 -17.50 12.36
C GLN A 326 -11.55 -17.17 12.84
N LYS A 327 -11.71 -16.17 13.73
CA LYS A 327 -13.04 -15.70 14.16
C LYS A 327 -13.88 -15.12 13.02
N ALA A 328 -13.24 -14.52 12.01
CA ALA A 328 -13.92 -14.04 10.82
C ALA A 328 -14.52 -15.19 9.96
N PHE A 329 -14.02 -16.42 10.12
CA PHE A 329 -14.62 -17.62 9.55
C PHE A 329 -15.63 -18.29 10.49
N SER A 330 -15.26 -18.52 11.76
CA SER A 330 -16.11 -19.27 12.72
C SER A 330 -17.28 -18.47 13.29
N GLY A 331 -17.28 -17.15 13.06
CA GLY A 331 -18.18 -16.16 13.65
C GLY A 331 -17.62 -15.53 14.93
N PHE A 332 -17.87 -14.23 15.08
CA PHE A 332 -17.61 -13.47 16.31
C PHE A 332 -18.74 -13.68 17.30
N GLU A 333 -18.52 -14.51 18.33
CA GLU A 333 -19.52 -14.78 19.36
C GLU A 333 -19.63 -13.61 20.34
N ASP A 334 -20.85 -13.07 20.50
CA ASP A 334 -21.15 -12.10 21.55
C ASP A 334 -21.17 -12.83 22.92
N PRO A 335 -20.32 -12.44 23.90
CA PRO A 335 -20.26 -13.12 25.19
C PRO A 335 -21.57 -13.10 25.97
N ARG A 336 -22.44 -12.11 25.73
CA ARG A 336 -23.70 -11.93 26.45
C ARG A 336 -24.83 -12.71 25.80
N THR A 337 -25.00 -12.58 24.48
CA THR A 337 -26.13 -13.18 23.76
C THR A 337 -25.82 -14.55 23.18
N LYS A 338 -24.53 -14.94 23.15
CA LYS A 338 -24.04 -16.16 22.49
C LYS A 338 -24.33 -16.24 21.00
N THR A 339 -24.81 -15.15 20.41
CA THR A 339 -25.05 -15.04 18.98
C THR A 339 -23.73 -14.79 18.25
N LYS A 340 -23.51 -15.52 17.17
CA LYS A 340 -22.36 -15.29 16.29
C LYS A 340 -22.66 -14.18 15.31
N MET A 341 -21.63 -13.41 14.97
CA MET A 341 -21.69 -12.33 13.99
C MET A 341 -20.66 -12.54 12.90
N SER A 342 -20.98 -12.16 11.67
CA SER A 342 -20.00 -12.18 10.57
C SER A 342 -18.94 -11.10 10.71
N ALA A 343 -17.89 -11.19 9.90
CA ALA A 343 -16.85 -10.16 9.85
C ALA A 343 -17.40 -8.78 9.48
N ALA A 344 -18.39 -8.70 8.57
CA ALA A 344 -19.04 -7.45 8.18
C ALA A 344 -19.82 -6.83 9.35
N GLN A 345 -20.59 -7.65 10.08
CA GLN A 345 -21.32 -7.21 11.27
C GLN A 345 -20.38 -6.80 12.41
N ALA A 346 -19.30 -7.55 12.63
CA ALA A 346 -18.28 -7.22 13.63
C ALA A 346 -17.58 -5.90 13.30
N LEU A 347 -17.29 -5.65 12.01
CA LEU A 347 -16.73 -4.38 11.53
C LEU A 347 -17.70 -3.22 11.78
N LYS A 348 -18.98 -3.37 11.42
CA LYS A 348 -20.03 -2.36 11.63
C LYS A 348 -20.25 -2.03 13.11
N LYS A 349 -20.13 -3.02 13.99
CA LYS A 349 -20.29 -2.86 15.44
C LYS A 349 -18.98 -2.45 16.16
N GLY A 350 -17.86 -2.31 15.44
CA GLY A 350 -16.58 -1.90 16.01
C GLY A 350 -15.82 -3.00 16.79
N TRP A 351 -16.19 -4.27 16.62
CA TRP A 351 -15.50 -5.42 17.23
C TRP A 351 -14.24 -5.81 16.44
N LEU A 352 -14.19 -5.39 15.18
CA LEU A 352 -13.11 -5.64 14.26
C LEU A 352 -12.58 -4.31 13.72
N TYR A 353 -11.29 -4.05 13.88
CA TYR A 353 -10.66 -2.84 13.37
C TYR A 353 -10.73 -2.78 11.84
N TYR A 354 -10.93 -1.56 11.31
CA TYR A 354 -11.23 -1.32 9.90
C TYR A 354 -10.26 -2.01 8.94
N GLU A 355 -8.95 -1.86 9.17
CA GLU A 355 -7.94 -2.41 8.26
C GLU A 355 -7.96 -3.95 8.20
N ALA A 356 -8.15 -4.62 9.34
CA ALA A 356 -8.22 -6.07 9.39
C ALA A 356 -9.55 -6.57 8.78
N GLY A 357 -10.66 -5.93 9.15
CA GLY A 357 -11.97 -6.27 8.62
C GLY A 357 -12.06 -6.11 7.11
N GLN A 358 -11.53 -5.02 6.56
CA GLN A 358 -11.49 -4.81 5.12
C GLN A 358 -10.71 -5.94 4.43
N ARG A 359 -9.50 -6.29 4.92
CA ARG A 359 -8.71 -7.38 4.33
C ARG A 359 -9.45 -8.72 4.35
N PHE A 360 -10.09 -9.07 5.46
CA PHE A 360 -10.82 -10.34 5.55
C PHE A 360 -12.01 -10.38 4.59
N LEU A 361 -12.76 -9.28 4.49
CA LEU A 361 -13.88 -9.18 3.55
C LEU A 361 -13.41 -9.22 2.08
N GLU A 362 -12.32 -8.54 1.75
CA GLU A 362 -11.69 -8.60 0.42
C GLU A 362 -11.32 -10.05 0.06
N VAL A 363 -10.65 -10.76 0.97
CA VAL A 363 -10.25 -12.15 0.77
C VAL A 363 -11.47 -13.05 0.62
N GLN A 364 -12.45 -12.96 1.52
CA GLN A 364 -13.69 -13.75 1.46
C GLN A 364 -14.39 -13.54 0.12
N TYR A 365 -14.67 -12.29 -0.24
CA TYR A 365 -15.31 -11.93 -1.51
C TYR A 365 -14.57 -12.51 -2.72
N LEU A 366 -13.24 -12.35 -2.80
CA LEU A 366 -12.43 -12.89 -3.89
C LEU A 366 -12.45 -14.42 -3.98
N THR A 367 -12.74 -15.11 -2.87
CA THR A 367 -12.82 -16.58 -2.79
C THR A 367 -14.23 -17.14 -3.03
N GLY A 368 -15.18 -16.32 -3.52
CA GLY A 368 -16.52 -16.78 -3.92
C GLY A 368 -17.67 -16.21 -3.10
N GLY A 369 -17.44 -15.21 -2.25
CA GLY A 369 -18.49 -14.51 -1.50
C GLY A 369 -18.19 -14.32 -0.02
N LEU A 370 -19.10 -13.66 0.68
CA LEU A 370 -18.96 -13.40 2.11
C LEU A 370 -19.29 -14.63 2.95
N ILE A 371 -18.74 -14.67 4.15
CA ILE A 371 -18.99 -15.76 5.12
C ILE A 371 -19.90 -15.22 6.20
N GLU A 372 -21.09 -15.81 6.31
CA GLU A 372 -22.06 -15.52 7.35
C GLU A 372 -22.19 -16.74 8.27
N PRO A 373 -22.15 -16.59 9.60
CA PRO A 373 -22.17 -17.71 10.53
C PRO A 373 -23.50 -18.49 10.53
N ASP A 374 -24.58 -17.85 10.09
CA ASP A 374 -25.94 -18.40 10.05
C ASP A 374 -26.29 -18.99 8.66
N ALA A 375 -25.35 -18.99 7.71
CA ALA A 375 -25.56 -19.50 6.36
C ALA A 375 -24.67 -20.72 6.09
N ASP A 376 -25.27 -21.77 5.51
CA ASP A 376 -24.54 -22.93 5.03
C ASP A 376 -23.89 -22.62 3.67
N GLY A 377 -22.71 -21.96 3.71
CA GLY A 377 -21.90 -21.67 2.52
C GLY A 377 -21.54 -20.20 2.34
N ARG A 378 -21.10 -19.84 1.12
CA ARG A 378 -20.80 -18.46 0.75
C ARG A 378 -22.06 -17.67 0.41
N VAL A 379 -22.13 -16.43 0.87
CA VAL A 379 -23.24 -15.50 0.64
C VAL A 379 -22.80 -14.45 -0.38
N SER A 380 -23.61 -14.23 -1.41
CA SER A 380 -23.33 -13.20 -2.42
C SER A 380 -23.41 -11.78 -1.83
N LEU A 381 -22.75 -10.80 -2.45
CA LEU A 381 -22.82 -9.41 -1.98
C LEU A 381 -24.25 -8.87 -2.03
N ASP A 382 -25.02 -9.21 -3.06
CA ASP A 382 -26.40 -8.74 -3.19
C ASP A 382 -27.30 -9.32 -2.10
N GLU A 383 -27.13 -10.60 -1.76
CA GLU A 383 -27.85 -11.22 -0.67
C GLU A 383 -27.45 -10.64 0.69
N ALA A 384 -26.15 -10.39 0.92
CA ALA A 384 -25.66 -9.74 2.12
C ALA A 384 -26.21 -8.31 2.28
N LEU A 385 -26.36 -7.57 1.17
CA LEU A 385 -27.00 -6.25 1.16
C LEU A 385 -28.49 -6.33 1.47
N GLN A 386 -29.21 -7.31 0.90
CA GLN A 386 -30.63 -7.53 1.18
C GLN A 386 -30.86 -7.90 2.66
N LYS A 387 -29.97 -8.70 3.24
CA LYS A 387 -29.98 -9.05 4.67
C LYS A 387 -29.52 -7.91 5.58
N GLY A 388 -28.91 -6.87 5.02
CA GLY A 388 -28.37 -5.73 5.77
C GLY A 388 -27.14 -6.07 6.63
N THR A 389 -26.46 -7.18 6.36
CA THR A 389 -25.24 -7.59 7.09
C THR A 389 -24.04 -6.73 6.72
N ILE A 390 -24.03 -6.22 5.48
CA ILE A 390 -23.05 -5.27 4.96
C ILE A 390 -23.76 -3.97 4.51
N ASP A 391 -23.07 -2.83 4.61
CA ASP A 391 -23.55 -1.56 4.10
C ASP A 391 -23.18 -1.35 2.61
N ALA A 392 -23.98 -0.53 1.91
CA ALA A 392 -23.80 -0.27 0.48
C ALA A 392 -22.40 0.28 0.14
N ARG A 393 -21.81 1.09 1.03
CA ARG A 393 -20.48 1.67 0.80
C ARG A 393 -19.39 0.59 0.87
N THR A 394 -19.42 -0.27 1.88
CA THR A 394 -18.48 -1.39 1.98
C THR A 394 -18.66 -2.38 0.82
N ALA A 395 -19.89 -2.69 0.42
CA ALA A 395 -20.13 -3.55 -0.74
C ALA A 395 -19.60 -2.95 -2.05
N GLN A 396 -19.80 -1.65 -2.28
CA GLN A 396 -19.23 -0.96 -3.44
C GLN A 396 -17.70 -1.00 -3.43
N LYS A 397 -17.08 -0.85 -2.25
CA LYS A 397 -15.62 -0.93 -2.09
C LYS A 397 -15.09 -2.33 -2.43
N LEU A 398 -15.81 -3.39 -2.06
CA LEU A 398 -15.44 -4.77 -2.41
C LEU A 398 -15.56 -5.04 -3.91
N ARG A 399 -16.52 -4.40 -4.61
CA ARG A 399 -16.61 -4.52 -6.07
C ARG A 399 -15.49 -3.77 -6.81
N ASP A 400 -14.95 -2.73 -6.20
CA ASP A 400 -13.86 -1.94 -6.77
C ASP A 400 -12.49 -2.57 -6.52
N VAL A 401 -12.29 -3.77 -7.06
CA VAL A 401 -11.09 -4.59 -6.87
C VAL A 401 -9.80 -3.87 -7.30
N GLY A 402 -9.89 -2.91 -8.23
CA GLY A 402 -8.75 -2.10 -8.67
C GLY A 402 -8.19 -1.18 -7.58
N THR A 403 -8.99 -0.86 -6.56
CA THR A 403 -8.59 0.01 -5.43
C THR A 403 -8.09 -0.74 -4.20
N TYR A 404 -8.03 -2.07 -4.27
CA TYR A 404 -7.60 -2.90 -3.15
C TYR A 404 -6.20 -2.52 -2.67
N ALA A 405 -6.03 -2.48 -1.34
CA ALA A 405 -4.78 -2.05 -0.74
C ALA A 405 -3.65 -3.04 -1.05
N LYS A 406 -2.47 -2.51 -1.39
CA LYS A 406 -1.28 -3.31 -1.68
C LYS A 406 -0.47 -3.57 -0.41
N TYR A 407 -0.94 -4.50 0.41
CA TYR A 407 -0.35 -4.80 1.72
C TYR A 407 0.56 -6.04 1.75
N LEU A 408 0.69 -6.77 0.64
CA LEU A 408 1.59 -7.91 0.51
C LEU A 408 2.87 -7.50 -0.22
N THR A 409 3.98 -8.16 0.08
CA THR A 409 5.20 -8.09 -0.74
C THR A 409 5.26 -9.35 -1.60
N CYS A 410 5.26 -9.19 -2.92
CA CYS A 410 5.33 -10.33 -3.85
C CYS A 410 6.62 -11.13 -3.62
N PRO A 411 6.57 -12.44 -3.29
CA PRO A 411 7.76 -13.22 -3.02
C PRO A 411 8.72 -13.32 -4.21
N LYS A 412 8.20 -13.35 -5.44
CA LYS A 412 8.99 -13.39 -6.69
C LYS A 412 9.55 -12.03 -7.14
N THR A 413 8.72 -10.98 -7.13
CA THR A 413 9.11 -9.65 -7.69
C THR A 413 9.56 -8.63 -6.65
N LYS A 414 9.31 -8.90 -5.36
CA LYS A 414 9.52 -8.00 -4.21
C LYS A 414 8.74 -6.66 -4.29
N LEU A 415 7.81 -6.53 -5.23
CA LEU A 415 6.91 -5.37 -5.33
C LEU A 415 5.73 -5.50 -4.37
N LYS A 416 5.17 -4.35 -3.95
CA LYS A 416 3.92 -4.33 -3.18
C LYS A 416 2.75 -4.70 -4.09
N ILE A 417 1.95 -5.66 -3.65
CA ILE A 417 0.81 -6.21 -4.39
C ILE A 417 -0.42 -6.33 -3.47
N SER A 418 -1.61 -6.30 -4.07
CA SER A 418 -2.86 -6.62 -3.37
C SER A 418 -3.02 -8.13 -3.22
N TYR A 419 -4.00 -8.58 -2.43
CA TYR A 419 -4.33 -10.00 -2.36
C TYR A 419 -4.91 -10.53 -3.68
N LYS A 420 -5.64 -9.70 -4.42
CA LYS A 420 -6.09 -10.02 -5.79
C LYS A 420 -4.92 -10.31 -6.70
N ASP A 421 -3.94 -9.41 -6.73
CA ASP A 421 -2.71 -9.59 -7.52
C ASP A 421 -1.99 -10.89 -7.13
N ALA A 422 -1.98 -11.25 -5.84
CA ALA A 422 -1.38 -12.50 -5.38
C ALA A 422 -2.14 -13.72 -5.91
N MET A 423 -3.48 -13.70 -5.88
CA MET A 423 -4.34 -14.76 -6.43
C MET A 423 -4.13 -14.93 -7.95
N ASP A 424 -4.04 -13.82 -8.69
CA ASP A 424 -3.83 -13.83 -10.15
C ASP A 424 -2.46 -14.32 -10.55
N ARG A 425 -1.45 -14.08 -9.71
CA ARG A 425 -0.07 -14.55 -9.90
C ARG A 425 0.18 -15.95 -9.35
N SER A 426 -0.80 -16.55 -8.69
CA SER A 426 -0.67 -17.89 -8.14
C SER A 426 -0.93 -18.92 -9.22
N MET A 427 -0.11 -19.96 -9.25
CA MET A 427 -0.34 -21.14 -10.09
C MET A 427 -1.41 -22.02 -9.44
N ILE A 428 -2.27 -22.65 -10.24
CA ILE A 428 -3.24 -23.63 -9.75
C ILE A 428 -2.65 -25.02 -9.99
N GLU A 429 -2.50 -25.81 -8.93
CA GLU A 429 -2.01 -27.18 -9.02
C GLU A 429 -3.07 -28.10 -9.64
N ASP A 430 -2.69 -28.82 -10.70
CA ASP A 430 -3.56 -29.80 -11.35
C ASP A 430 -3.89 -30.96 -10.39
N GLY A 431 -5.17 -31.29 -10.28
CA GLY A 431 -5.68 -32.35 -9.42
C GLY A 431 -6.19 -31.87 -8.06
N THR A 432 -5.40 -31.09 -7.31
CA THR A 432 -5.82 -30.56 -6.00
C THR A 432 -6.58 -29.23 -6.11
N GLY A 433 -6.36 -28.47 -7.19
CA GLY A 433 -6.93 -27.14 -7.39
C GLY A 433 -6.35 -26.07 -6.44
N LEU A 434 -5.26 -26.38 -5.75
CA LEU A 434 -4.65 -25.46 -4.78
C LEU A 434 -3.90 -24.33 -5.48
N ARG A 435 -4.07 -23.11 -4.98
CA ARG A 435 -3.32 -21.94 -5.46
C ARG A 435 -1.99 -21.84 -4.74
N LEU A 436 -0.90 -21.88 -5.50
CA LEU A 436 0.47 -21.74 -5.00
C LEU A 436 1.06 -20.43 -5.51
N LEU A 437 1.41 -19.54 -4.59
CA LEU A 437 2.04 -18.26 -4.93
C LEU A 437 3.53 -18.49 -5.20
N GLU A 438 3.99 -18.04 -6.37
CA GLU A 438 5.38 -18.21 -6.76
C GLU A 438 6.32 -17.33 -5.92
N ALA A 439 7.43 -17.93 -5.48
CA ALA A 439 8.54 -17.27 -4.83
C ALA A 439 9.86 -17.63 -5.51
N SER A 440 10.81 -16.70 -5.50
CA SER A 440 12.19 -16.96 -5.93
C SER A 440 13.15 -16.29 -4.95
N SER A 441 14.30 -16.93 -4.71
CA SER A 441 15.41 -16.38 -3.95
C SER A 441 16.06 -15.19 -4.67
N ARG A 442 15.99 -15.16 -6.00
CA ARG A 442 16.48 -14.05 -6.84
C ARG A 442 15.29 -13.20 -7.29
N SER A 443 15.28 -11.92 -6.95
CA SER A 443 14.23 -11.02 -7.41
C SER A 443 14.20 -10.99 -8.94
N SER A 444 13.05 -11.30 -9.54
CA SER A 444 12.89 -11.25 -10.99
C SER A 444 12.73 -9.83 -11.54
N LYS A 445 13.14 -8.79 -10.79
CA LYS A 445 13.34 -7.45 -11.36
C LYS A 445 14.49 -7.54 -12.37
N GLY A 446 14.21 -8.02 -13.59
CA GLY A 446 15.26 -8.13 -14.61
C GLY A 446 15.08 -9.10 -15.77
N TYR A 447 13.96 -9.84 -15.92
CA TYR A 447 13.73 -10.60 -17.16
C TYR A 447 12.27 -10.51 -17.62
N TYR A 448 11.96 -9.44 -18.34
CA TYR A 448 10.78 -9.40 -19.20
C TYR A 448 11.09 -10.26 -20.43
N SER A 449 10.59 -11.49 -20.45
CA SER A 449 10.56 -12.30 -21.68
C SER A 449 9.35 -11.84 -22.49
N PRO A 450 9.53 -11.34 -23.73
CA PRO A 450 8.46 -10.76 -24.54
C PRO A 450 7.45 -11.79 -25.10
N TYR A 451 7.45 -13.04 -24.62
CA TYR A 451 6.67 -14.12 -25.22
C TYR A 451 5.59 -14.77 -24.35
N ASN A 452 5.34 -14.33 -23.11
CA ASN A 452 4.22 -14.86 -22.33
C ASN A 452 3.15 -13.79 -22.07
N VAL A 453 2.40 -13.48 -23.12
CA VAL A 453 1.04 -12.95 -23.02
C VAL A 453 0.10 -14.11 -23.35
N SER A 454 -0.49 -14.70 -22.32
CA SER A 454 -1.70 -15.52 -22.44
C SER A 454 -2.74 -14.98 -21.45
N GLY A 455 -3.24 -13.78 -21.73
CA GLY A 455 -4.56 -13.36 -21.28
C GLY A 455 -5.60 -13.89 -22.26
N ALA A 456 -6.60 -14.60 -21.75
CA ALA A 456 -7.67 -15.19 -22.53
C ALA A 456 -8.54 -14.13 -23.24
N GLY A 457 -8.77 -14.31 -24.55
CA GLY A 457 -9.60 -13.41 -25.37
C GLY A 457 -9.59 -13.74 -26.87
N SER A 458 -9.91 -14.98 -27.22
CA SER A 458 -10.44 -15.46 -28.50
C SER A 458 -9.88 -14.92 -29.84
N ALA A 459 -9.08 -15.74 -30.51
CA ALA A 459 -9.12 -15.88 -31.96
C ALA A 459 -9.33 -17.36 -32.32
N ALA A 460 -10.17 -17.57 -33.33
CA ALA A 460 -10.80 -18.81 -33.72
C ALA A 460 -9.84 -19.99 -33.90
N GLY A 461 -10.34 -21.17 -33.53
CA GLY A 461 -9.61 -22.43 -33.58
C GLY A 461 -9.07 -22.79 -34.96
N SER A 462 -7.83 -23.26 -34.97
CA SER A 462 -7.39 -24.31 -35.89
C SER A 462 -6.90 -25.49 -35.05
N ARG A 463 -7.56 -26.62 -35.28
CA ARG A 463 -7.51 -27.86 -34.53
C ARG A 463 -6.12 -28.50 -34.61
N SER A 464 -5.69 -29.13 -33.51
CA SER A 464 -4.79 -30.27 -33.58
C SER A 464 -5.42 -31.42 -32.81
N SER A 465 -6.01 -32.37 -33.53
CA SER A 465 -6.21 -33.72 -33.03
C SER A 465 -5.82 -34.69 -34.13
N SER A 466 -4.81 -35.47 -33.79
CA SER A 466 -4.32 -36.67 -34.44
C SER A 466 -5.42 -37.62 -34.89
N ARG A 467 -5.33 -38.14 -36.12
CA ARG A 467 -5.75 -39.51 -36.44
C ARG A 467 -5.06 -40.05 -37.70
N THR A 468 -4.51 -41.23 -37.50
CA THR A 468 -4.08 -42.28 -38.42
C THR A 468 -5.00 -42.49 -39.64
N GLY A 469 -4.45 -42.90 -40.79
CA GLY A 469 -5.23 -43.62 -41.81
C GLY A 469 -4.87 -43.35 -43.27
N SER A 470 -3.95 -44.15 -43.79
CA SER A 470 -3.80 -44.71 -45.14
C SER A 470 -4.69 -44.27 -46.32
N ARG A 471 -4.02 -44.14 -47.48
CA ARG A 471 -4.37 -44.54 -48.88
C ARG A 471 -4.55 -43.43 -49.94
N SER A 472 -3.63 -43.54 -50.92
CA SER A 472 -3.81 -43.56 -52.38
C SER A 472 -4.54 -42.45 -53.11
N GLY A 473 -3.81 -41.80 -54.03
CA GLY A 473 -4.13 -41.94 -55.45
C GLY A 473 -4.32 -40.65 -56.26
N SER A 474 -3.72 -40.68 -57.44
CA SER A 474 -3.85 -39.81 -58.62
C SER A 474 -3.07 -38.48 -58.60
N ARG A 475 -1.94 -38.37 -59.31
CA ARG A 475 -1.68 -38.41 -60.78
C ARG A 475 -2.03 -37.08 -61.49
N ARG A 476 -0.94 -36.38 -61.86
CA ARG A 476 -0.48 -36.16 -63.25
C ARG A 476 -0.89 -34.86 -63.99
N GLY A 477 0.15 -34.23 -64.56
CA GLY A 477 0.15 -33.31 -65.71
C GLY A 477 0.48 -31.87 -65.32
N SER A 478 1.44 -31.13 -65.89
CA SER A 478 2.27 -31.23 -67.11
C SER A 478 3.39 -30.15 -67.02
N PHE A 479 4.67 -30.41 -67.36
CA PHE A 479 5.41 -29.95 -68.58
C PHE A 479 5.14 -28.47 -68.97
N ASP A 480 6.08 -27.56 -69.29
CA ASP A 480 7.49 -27.56 -69.77
C ASP A 480 8.06 -26.12 -69.56
N ALA A 481 9.32 -25.91 -69.17
CA ALA A 481 10.52 -25.61 -70.01
C ALA A 481 10.74 -24.14 -70.45
N THR A 482 12.01 -23.70 -70.31
CA THR A 482 12.69 -22.52 -70.93
C THR A 482 12.20 -21.14 -70.45
N GLY A 483 12.97 -20.06 -70.38
CA GLY A 483 14.28 -19.67 -70.91
C GLY A 483 14.25 -18.14 -71.00
N SER A 484 15.27 -17.48 -70.45
CA SER A 484 15.66 -16.05 -70.53
C SER A 484 14.70 -14.99 -71.10
N GLY A 485 14.60 -13.84 -70.39
CA GLY A 485 14.11 -12.59 -70.97
C GLY A 485 14.32 -11.39 -70.04
N PHE A 486 15.31 -10.57 -70.39
CA PHE A 486 15.80 -9.37 -69.72
C PHE A 486 14.83 -8.17 -69.71
N SER A 487 15.18 -7.17 -68.88
CA SER A 487 14.84 -5.72 -68.91
C SER A 487 13.76 -5.27 -67.91
N MET A 488 14.13 -4.76 -66.73
CA MET A 488 14.57 -3.40 -66.37
C MET A 488 13.42 -2.39 -66.27
N THR A 489 13.20 -1.87 -65.05
CA THR A 489 13.01 -0.43 -64.77
C THR A 489 12.90 -0.20 -63.25
N PHE A 490 13.98 0.25 -62.62
CA PHE A 490 13.97 1.46 -61.79
C PHE A 490 15.42 1.95 -61.57
N SER A 491 15.79 2.98 -62.32
CA SER A 491 16.75 4.01 -61.91
C SER A 491 16.10 4.86 -60.81
N SER A 492 16.74 5.65 -59.97
CA SER A 492 18.09 5.92 -59.48
C SER A 492 17.83 7.03 -58.44
N SER A 493 18.52 7.19 -57.33
CA SER A 493 19.84 7.81 -57.25
C SER A 493 20.07 8.24 -55.80
N SER A 494 21.32 8.13 -55.38
CA SER A 494 21.88 8.63 -54.14
C SER A 494 22.27 10.11 -54.28
N TYR A 495 22.33 10.85 -53.18
CA TYR A 495 23.27 11.96 -53.04
C TYR A 495 23.71 12.19 -51.60
N SER A 496 24.90 12.75 -51.52
CA SER A 496 25.90 12.61 -50.47
C SER A 496 25.98 13.82 -49.54
N SER A 497 26.75 13.60 -48.47
CA SER A 497 27.33 14.55 -47.52
C SER A 497 27.96 15.81 -48.12
N SER A 498 28.00 16.89 -47.34
CA SER A 498 29.19 17.76 -47.31
C SER A 498 29.42 18.37 -45.92
N SER A 499 30.70 18.51 -45.63
CA SER A 499 31.38 18.91 -44.40
C SER A 499 31.82 20.38 -44.47
N PHE A 500 31.99 21.02 -43.30
CA PHE A 500 33.00 22.05 -43.12
C PHE A 500 33.53 21.99 -41.69
N GLY A 501 34.85 22.02 -41.54
CA GLY A 501 35.55 22.16 -40.27
C GLY A 501 36.68 23.17 -40.39
N ARG A 502 37.10 23.72 -39.24
CA ARG A 502 38.43 24.22 -38.81
C ARG A 502 38.23 25.29 -37.72
N ARG A 503 39.14 25.64 -36.80
CA ARG A 503 40.24 25.02 -36.00
C ARG A 503 40.96 26.20 -35.28
N TYR A 504 41.58 25.94 -34.12
CA TYR A 504 42.59 26.75 -33.36
C TYR A 504 42.07 27.92 -32.49
N ALA A 505 42.64 28.29 -31.32
CA ALA A 505 43.95 28.08 -30.68
C ALA A 505 43.78 28.19 -29.12
N ALA A 506 44.40 27.34 -28.28
CA ALA A 506 45.72 27.47 -27.63
C ALA A 506 45.76 28.30 -26.31
N ALA A 507 46.36 27.69 -25.27
CA ALA A 507 46.60 28.13 -23.88
C ALA A 507 47.72 29.21 -23.77
N PRO A 508 48.23 29.69 -22.58
CA PRO A 508 48.90 28.86 -21.54
C PRO A 508 48.98 29.35 -20.05
N HIS A 509 49.43 28.42 -19.19
CA HIS A 509 50.30 28.48 -17.99
C HIS A 509 50.17 29.52 -16.84
N GLY A 510 50.33 29.03 -15.59
CA GLY A 510 50.90 29.80 -14.47
C GLY A 510 50.68 29.21 -13.06
N SER A 511 51.74 28.66 -12.45
CA SER A 511 51.90 28.16 -11.07
C SER A 511 52.12 29.27 -10.01
N VAL A 512 52.12 28.88 -8.71
CA VAL A 512 52.81 29.44 -7.49
C VAL A 512 51.83 29.43 -6.29
N GLU A 513 51.95 28.58 -5.25
CA GLU A 513 52.88 28.50 -4.09
C GLU A 513 52.44 29.29 -2.82
N ALA A 514 52.43 28.57 -1.69
CA ALA A 514 52.73 28.93 -0.29
C ALA A 514 51.91 29.96 0.53
N ALA A 515 51.68 29.53 1.79
CA ALA A 515 52.01 30.22 3.05
C ALA A 515 50.86 30.49 4.05
N ALA A 516 51.11 29.92 5.23
CA ALA A 516 50.50 30.11 6.53
C ALA A 516 50.31 31.57 6.99
N LEU A 517 49.38 31.78 7.93
CA LEU A 517 49.59 32.53 9.18
C LEU A 517 48.35 32.42 10.10
N ALA A 518 48.54 31.86 11.29
CA ALA A 518 47.75 32.13 12.50
C ALA A 518 48.34 33.39 13.20
N PRO A 519 47.98 33.77 14.45
CA PRO A 519 46.69 33.86 15.15
C PRO A 519 46.47 35.28 15.75
N ALA A 520 45.29 35.58 16.31
CA ALA A 520 45.10 36.61 17.34
C ALA A 520 43.91 36.21 18.22
N LEU A 521 44.11 35.63 19.41
CA LEU A 521 44.34 36.30 20.70
C LEU A 521 43.27 37.34 21.08
N GLY A 522 42.54 37.03 22.16
CA GLY A 522 42.35 38.01 23.22
C GLY A 522 40.95 38.13 23.83
N ARG A 523 40.89 37.86 25.15
CA ARG A 523 39.86 38.20 26.17
C ARG A 523 38.70 37.21 26.29
N ALA A 524 38.53 36.39 27.35
CA ALA A 524 38.84 36.47 28.78
C ALA A 524 38.16 37.63 29.53
N VAL A 525 37.02 37.32 30.19
CA VAL A 525 36.52 37.78 31.52
C VAL A 525 35.38 36.79 31.88
N VAL A 526 35.56 35.75 32.71
CA VAL A 526 35.53 35.68 34.19
C VAL A 526 34.25 36.24 34.84
N LEU A 527 33.38 35.30 35.21
CA LEU A 527 32.62 35.16 36.47
C LEU A 527 32.32 36.42 37.32
N SER A 528 31.04 36.59 37.65
CA SER A 528 30.67 36.81 39.06
C SER A 528 29.29 36.22 39.35
N THR A 529 29.26 35.51 40.46
CA THR A 529 28.15 34.89 41.19
C THR A 529 27.18 35.90 41.80
N ALA A 530 25.91 35.51 41.89
CA ALA A 530 25.10 35.53 43.12
C ALA A 530 23.89 34.60 42.92
#